data_AF-A0A2D5XPI2-F1
#
_entry.id   AF-A0A2D5XPI2-F1
#
_cell.length_a   1.000
_cell.length_b   1.000
_cell.length_c   1.000
_cell.angle_alpha   90.00
_cell.angle_beta   90.00
_cell.angle_gamma   90.00
#
_symmetry.space_group_name_H-M   'P 1'
#
loop_
_entity.id
_entity.type
_entity.pdbx_description
1 polymer ?
#
loop_
_entity_poly.entity_id
_entity_poly.type
_entity_poly.pdbx_seq_one_letter_code
_entity_poly.pdbx_strand_id
1 'polypeptide(L)'
;MIQFSHKQIALGLGLVLMVAGASWTIHQQFKANEQAELGVTQLKADIKAGRRLVESTPEKERQVIVLRELGPIFAQILPDSSEVNELIKTFYRYSGEAGVEPTSFKSKPEPNSAQGKSGFSKVAYTLSLSGDTFQFLDFLHRIETHRRFMAVPNFTLQAASRREMEELGYARHRIQMDVETYVSSPNDMVQRIKVDAYDRKRDLLTAEINRRRQALTLSTFYYRGARGRRDPWIDPRVPAEDNPSGLSVPEQNAKVEALVTLLDRADGQWEEVQDAPDVLTRMLLRRDLMASLGMVGDGLIEIDTLGLVTFIPAVKRLDLEVREPLVALHLDIDATSYVEGPTIEELEQVSASMHKHLSKGNYALAIATFAEVSEGLPLVSGDAPRELLAARLELLAEEAEVLRDFEAIDLGFGGSALIEGRPSVVILNGRSWTPGDVMPKGIVVLEIRPREVDFAFRGFVLTRHF
;
A
#
# COMPACT_ATOMS: atom_id res chain seq x y z
N MET A 1 -111.10 -39.37 20.06
CA MET A 1 -110.25 -38.20 20.36
C MET A 1 -109.00 -38.27 19.48
N ILE A 2 -108.75 -37.48 18.45
CA ILE A 2 -109.59 -36.74 17.50
C ILE A 2 -109.77 -37.69 16.30
N GLN A 3 -110.98 -38.15 15.99
CA GLN A 3 -111.23 -39.05 14.84
C GLN A 3 -111.37 -38.20 13.57
N PHE A 4 -110.30 -38.08 12.79
CA PHE A 4 -110.39 -37.51 11.44
C PHE A 4 -111.05 -38.52 10.50
N SER A 5 -112.10 -38.08 9.80
CA SER A 5 -112.80 -38.86 8.78
C SER A 5 -111.83 -39.23 7.64
N HIS A 6 -111.82 -40.49 7.19
CA HIS A 6 -110.99 -40.95 6.07
C HIS A 6 -111.13 -40.09 4.80
N LYS A 7 -112.27 -39.41 4.60
CA LYS A 7 -112.47 -38.47 3.49
C LYS A 7 -111.63 -37.19 3.61
N GLN A 8 -111.38 -36.69 4.83
CA GLN A 8 -110.55 -35.50 5.05
C GLN A 8 -109.05 -35.82 4.89
N ILE A 9 -108.63 -37.05 5.23
CA ILE A 9 -107.24 -37.50 5.04
C ILE A 9 -106.94 -37.68 3.54
N ALA A 10 -107.86 -38.27 2.77
CA ALA A 10 -107.68 -38.44 1.31
C ALA A 10 -107.65 -37.09 0.55
N LEU A 11 -108.50 -36.14 0.95
CA LEU A 11 -108.55 -34.81 0.34
C LEU A 11 -107.30 -33.98 0.71
N GLY A 12 -106.81 -34.12 1.95
CA GLY A 12 -105.53 -33.52 2.38
C GLY A 12 -104.32 -34.10 1.63
N LEU A 13 -104.26 -35.42 1.47
CA LEU A 13 -103.19 -36.09 0.71
C LEU A 13 -103.17 -35.69 -0.77
N GLY A 14 -104.35 -35.60 -1.41
CA GLY A 14 -104.47 -35.15 -2.80
C GLY A 14 -104.01 -33.70 -3.00
N LEU A 15 -104.31 -32.82 -2.04
CA LEU A 15 -103.91 -31.41 -2.10
C LEU A 15 -102.40 -31.25 -1.83
N VAL A 16 -101.83 -32.03 -0.92
CA VAL A 16 -100.37 -32.08 -0.70
C VAL A 16 -99.64 -32.60 -1.94
N LEU A 17 -100.16 -33.62 -2.63
CA LEU A 17 -99.57 -34.13 -3.88
C LEU A 17 -99.64 -33.11 -5.02
N MET A 18 -100.73 -32.36 -5.15
CA MET A 18 -100.85 -31.27 -6.14
C MET A 18 -99.87 -30.13 -5.85
N VAL A 19 -99.76 -29.71 -4.59
CA VAL A 19 -98.81 -28.67 -4.19
C VAL A 19 -97.36 -29.13 -4.37
N ALA A 20 -97.06 -30.40 -4.04
CA ALA A 20 -95.74 -30.98 -4.28
C ALA A 20 -95.41 -31.10 -5.77
N GLY A 21 -96.36 -31.52 -6.61
CA GLY A 21 -96.21 -31.59 -8.06
C GLY A 21 -95.98 -30.22 -8.70
N ALA A 22 -96.78 -29.21 -8.30
CA ALA A 22 -96.58 -27.83 -8.76
C ALA A 22 -95.25 -27.23 -8.26
N SER A 23 -94.85 -27.53 -7.03
CA SER A 23 -93.54 -27.09 -6.50
C SER A 23 -92.38 -27.74 -7.23
N TRP A 24 -92.50 -29.01 -7.64
CA TRP A 24 -91.48 -29.71 -8.40
C TRP A 24 -91.33 -29.16 -9.82
N THR A 25 -92.43 -28.87 -10.53
CA THR A 25 -92.37 -28.27 -11.87
C THR A 25 -91.82 -26.85 -11.83
N ILE A 26 -92.21 -26.06 -10.83
CA ILE A 26 -91.64 -24.72 -10.59
C ILE A 26 -90.14 -24.83 -10.33
N HIS A 27 -89.70 -25.75 -9.46
CA HIS A 27 -88.28 -25.95 -9.18
C HIS A 27 -87.49 -26.40 -10.42
N GLN A 28 -88.08 -27.25 -11.28
CA GLN A 28 -87.46 -27.68 -12.53
C GLN A 28 -87.31 -26.51 -13.51
N GLN A 29 -88.32 -25.64 -13.62
CA GLN A 29 -88.23 -24.44 -14.45
C GLN A 29 -87.25 -23.40 -13.89
N PHE A 30 -87.16 -23.24 -12.57
CA PHE A 30 -86.12 -22.40 -11.95
C PHE A 30 -84.72 -22.89 -12.29
N LYS A 31 -84.46 -24.20 -12.19
CA LYS A 31 -83.17 -24.79 -12.58
C LYS A 31 -82.86 -24.63 -14.07
N ALA A 32 -83.87 -24.79 -14.94
CA ALA A 32 -83.69 -24.57 -16.37
C ALA A 32 -83.38 -23.11 -16.71
N ASN A 33 -84.03 -22.15 -16.03
CA ASN A 33 -83.75 -20.72 -16.16
C ASN A 33 -82.37 -20.37 -15.62
N GLU A 34 -81.97 -20.92 -14.48
CA GLU A 34 -80.62 -20.70 -13.91
C GLU A 34 -79.53 -21.22 -14.86
N GLN A 35 -79.72 -22.41 -15.45
CA GLN A 35 -78.80 -22.94 -16.47
C GLN A 35 -78.77 -22.07 -17.74
N ALA A 36 -79.91 -21.55 -18.17
CA ALA A 36 -79.99 -20.63 -19.31
C ALA A 36 -79.30 -19.29 -19.02
N GLU A 37 -79.45 -18.74 -17.80
CA GLU A 37 -78.75 -17.53 -17.36
C GLU A 37 -77.24 -17.73 -17.27
N LEU A 38 -76.79 -18.88 -16.76
CA LEU A 38 -75.37 -19.28 -16.80
C LEU A 38 -74.86 -19.40 -18.25
N GLY A 39 -75.64 -19.98 -19.15
CA GLY A 39 -75.32 -20.02 -20.58
C GLY A 39 -75.19 -18.64 -21.22
N VAL A 40 -76.12 -17.72 -20.91
CA VAL A 40 -76.10 -16.34 -21.43
C VAL A 40 -74.91 -15.54 -20.87
N THR A 41 -74.58 -15.71 -19.59
CA THR A 41 -73.43 -15.04 -18.98
C THR A 41 -72.11 -15.54 -19.56
N GLN A 42 -71.98 -16.84 -19.81
CA GLN A 42 -70.83 -17.43 -20.49
C GLN A 42 -70.71 -16.93 -21.93
N LEU A 43 -71.81 -16.93 -22.70
CA LEU A 43 -71.79 -16.40 -24.08
C LEU A 43 -71.41 -14.91 -24.14
N LYS A 44 -71.89 -14.11 -23.18
CA LYS A 44 -71.52 -12.69 -23.06
C LYS A 44 -70.03 -12.53 -22.73
N ALA A 45 -69.47 -13.39 -21.88
CA ALA A 45 -68.05 -13.40 -21.56
C ALA A 45 -67.22 -13.76 -22.80
N ASP A 46 -67.64 -14.78 -23.58
CA ASP A 46 -66.97 -15.21 -24.80
C ASP A 46 -67.04 -14.15 -25.90
N ILE A 47 -68.18 -13.48 -26.08
CA ILE A 47 -68.31 -12.35 -27.01
C ILE A 47 -67.40 -11.20 -26.59
N LYS A 48 -67.32 -10.89 -25.29
CA LYS A 48 -66.43 -9.84 -24.78
C LYS A 48 -64.96 -10.20 -25.00
N ALA A 49 -64.58 -11.46 -24.81
CA ALA A 49 -63.24 -11.96 -25.10
C ALA A 49 -62.93 -11.90 -26.61
N GLY A 50 -63.88 -12.30 -27.45
CA GLY A 50 -63.77 -12.23 -28.92
C GLY A 50 -63.65 -10.79 -29.42
N ARG A 51 -64.43 -9.85 -28.88
CA ARG A 51 -64.31 -8.42 -29.21
C ARG A 51 -62.94 -7.86 -28.85
N ARG A 52 -62.43 -8.15 -27.65
CA ARG A 52 -61.07 -7.77 -27.24
C ARG A 52 -60.00 -8.37 -28.14
N LEU A 53 -60.19 -9.62 -28.57
CA LEU A 53 -59.25 -10.26 -29.48
C LEU A 53 -59.22 -9.54 -30.83
N VAL A 54 -60.38 -9.26 -31.42
CA VAL A 54 -60.52 -8.53 -32.69
C VAL A 54 -59.98 -7.10 -32.58
N GLU A 55 -60.25 -6.40 -31.48
CA GLU A 55 -59.71 -5.06 -31.20
C GLU A 55 -58.16 -5.08 -31.14
N SER A 56 -57.56 -6.16 -30.61
CA SER A 56 -56.10 -6.31 -30.54
C SER A 56 -55.46 -6.79 -31.84
N THR A 57 -56.22 -7.28 -32.82
CA THR A 57 -55.69 -7.87 -34.06
C THR A 57 -54.87 -6.88 -34.89
N PRO A 58 -55.32 -5.62 -35.15
CA PRO A 58 -54.53 -4.65 -35.92
C PRO A 58 -53.18 -4.33 -35.27
N GLU A 59 -53.11 -4.26 -33.95
CA GLU A 59 -51.86 -4.04 -33.22
C GLU A 59 -50.92 -5.23 -33.35
N LYS A 60 -51.44 -6.46 -33.24
CA LYS A 60 -50.65 -7.69 -33.44
C LYS A 60 -50.16 -7.80 -34.89
N GLU A 61 -50.99 -7.48 -35.88
CA GLU A 61 -50.57 -7.44 -37.29
C GLU A 61 -49.43 -6.45 -37.51
N ARG A 62 -49.56 -5.23 -36.96
CA ARG A 62 -48.51 -4.21 -36.99
C ARG A 62 -47.21 -4.73 -36.37
N GLN A 63 -47.27 -5.36 -35.21
CA GLN A 63 -46.10 -5.95 -34.53
C GLN A 63 -45.46 -7.07 -35.38
N VAL A 64 -46.25 -7.96 -35.98
CA VAL A 64 -45.75 -9.06 -36.82
C VAL A 64 -45.07 -8.52 -38.08
N ILE A 65 -45.65 -7.49 -38.73
CA ILE A 65 -45.04 -6.85 -39.91
C ILE A 65 -43.69 -6.26 -39.54
N VAL A 66 -43.64 -5.47 -38.46
CA VAL A 66 -42.40 -4.84 -37.98
C VAL A 66 -41.34 -5.89 -37.61
N LEU A 67 -41.71 -6.93 -36.86
CA LEU A 67 -40.78 -8.00 -36.47
C LEU A 67 -40.27 -8.80 -37.68
N ARG A 68 -41.11 -9.02 -38.70
CA ARG A 68 -40.69 -9.72 -39.94
C ARG A 68 -39.64 -8.90 -40.71
N GLU A 69 -39.77 -7.58 -40.75
CA GLU A 69 -38.81 -6.68 -41.42
C GLU A 69 -37.51 -6.52 -40.62
N LEU A 70 -37.57 -6.64 -39.29
CA LEU A 70 -36.38 -6.63 -38.44
C LEU A 70 -35.66 -7.99 -38.38
N GLY A 71 -36.34 -9.09 -38.76
CA GLY A 71 -35.82 -10.46 -38.74
C GLY A 71 -34.45 -10.65 -39.41
N PRO A 72 -34.24 -10.16 -40.66
CA PRO A 72 -32.93 -10.25 -41.32
C PRO A 72 -31.81 -9.52 -40.58
N ILE A 73 -32.13 -8.43 -39.88
CA ILE A 73 -31.16 -7.67 -39.08
C ILE A 73 -30.78 -8.47 -37.83
N PHE A 74 -31.75 -9.10 -37.16
CA PHE A 74 -31.46 -10.00 -36.05
C PHE A 74 -30.60 -11.18 -36.48
N ALA A 75 -30.86 -11.79 -37.64
CA ALA A 75 -30.02 -12.86 -38.17
C ALA A 75 -28.58 -12.41 -38.50
N GLN A 76 -28.38 -11.13 -38.84
CA GLN A 76 -27.04 -10.58 -39.09
C GLN A 76 -26.27 -10.30 -37.79
N ILE A 77 -26.97 -9.94 -36.71
CA ILE A 77 -26.32 -9.55 -35.45
C ILE A 77 -26.18 -10.75 -34.50
N LEU A 78 -27.11 -11.71 -34.53
CA LEU A 78 -27.07 -12.90 -33.68
C LEU A 78 -26.10 -13.95 -34.24
N PRO A 79 -25.32 -14.63 -33.41
CA PRO A 79 -24.46 -15.73 -33.83
C PRO A 79 -25.26 -17.00 -34.16
N ASP A 80 -24.72 -17.79 -35.10
CA ASP A 80 -25.20 -19.14 -35.39
C ASP A 80 -24.67 -20.16 -34.36
N SER A 81 -25.30 -21.33 -34.25
CA SER A 81 -24.92 -22.37 -33.28
C SER A 81 -23.48 -22.87 -33.44
N SER A 82 -22.89 -22.79 -34.64
CA SER A 82 -21.48 -23.11 -34.89
C SER A 82 -20.51 -22.01 -34.45
N GLU A 83 -20.94 -20.74 -34.44
CA GLU A 83 -20.14 -19.57 -34.06
C GLU A 83 -19.96 -19.44 -32.55
N VAL A 84 -20.80 -20.14 -31.77
CA VAL A 84 -20.68 -20.23 -30.31
C VAL A 84 -19.31 -20.76 -29.87
N ASN A 85 -18.72 -21.69 -30.63
CA ASN A 85 -17.37 -22.18 -30.35
C ASN A 85 -16.26 -21.17 -30.73
N GLU A 86 -16.53 -20.27 -31.69
CA GLU A 86 -15.61 -19.18 -32.04
C GLU A 86 -15.63 -18.04 -31.01
N LEU A 87 -16.72 -17.92 -30.25
CA LEU A 87 -16.86 -16.98 -29.14
C LEU A 87 -15.75 -17.19 -28.09
N ILE A 88 -15.45 -18.44 -27.75
CA ILE A 88 -14.39 -18.80 -26.81
C ILE A 88 -13.02 -18.30 -27.32
N LYS A 89 -12.71 -18.55 -28.60
CA LYS A 89 -11.46 -18.08 -29.21
C LYS A 89 -11.39 -16.55 -29.24
N THR A 90 -12.53 -15.91 -29.50
CA THR A 90 -12.65 -14.45 -29.49
C THR A 90 -12.41 -13.89 -28.10
N PHE A 91 -12.91 -14.53 -27.04
CA PHE A 91 -12.61 -14.14 -25.67
C PHE A 91 -11.13 -14.24 -25.34
N TYR A 92 -10.48 -15.38 -25.62
CA TYR A 92 -9.04 -15.51 -25.36
C TYR A 92 -8.21 -14.48 -26.13
N ARG A 93 -8.58 -14.18 -27.38
CA ARG A 93 -7.96 -13.11 -28.15
C ARG A 93 -8.15 -11.74 -27.48
N TYR A 94 -9.38 -11.39 -27.09
CA TYR A 94 -9.65 -10.12 -26.42
C TYR A 94 -8.99 -10.02 -25.05
N SER A 95 -8.88 -11.14 -24.32
CA SER A 95 -8.13 -11.19 -23.07
C SER A 95 -6.66 -10.87 -23.29
N GLY A 96 -6.02 -11.50 -24.29
CA GLY A 96 -4.63 -11.24 -24.64
C GLY A 96 -4.39 -9.80 -25.14
N GLU A 97 -5.29 -9.27 -25.96
CA GLU A 97 -5.20 -7.89 -26.48
C GLU A 97 -5.41 -6.83 -25.38
N ALA A 98 -6.30 -7.10 -24.42
CA ALA A 98 -6.57 -6.19 -23.29
C ALA A 98 -5.59 -6.37 -22.12
N GLY A 99 -4.74 -7.41 -22.16
CA GLY A 99 -3.80 -7.73 -21.08
C GLY A 99 -4.43 -8.32 -19.82
N VAL A 100 -5.66 -8.83 -19.90
CA VAL A 100 -6.31 -9.53 -18.77
C VAL A 100 -6.00 -11.02 -18.82
N GLU A 101 -5.75 -11.61 -17.66
CA GLU A 101 -5.49 -13.05 -17.53
C GLU A 101 -6.81 -13.81 -17.27
N PRO A 102 -7.29 -14.65 -18.21
CA PRO A 102 -8.50 -15.44 -18.01
C PRO A 102 -8.20 -16.61 -17.07
N THR A 103 -8.98 -16.73 -16.00
CA THR A 103 -8.86 -17.80 -15.00
C THR A 103 -9.81 -18.96 -15.28
N SER A 104 -11.05 -18.67 -15.69
CA SER A 104 -12.03 -19.72 -15.98
C SER A 104 -13.10 -19.29 -16.98
N PHE A 105 -13.58 -20.25 -17.77
CA PHE A 105 -14.67 -20.10 -18.72
C PHE A 105 -15.68 -21.23 -18.47
N LYS A 106 -16.93 -20.90 -18.13
CA LYS A 106 -17.98 -21.90 -17.86
C LYS A 106 -19.24 -21.56 -18.62
N SER A 107 -19.79 -22.54 -19.35
CA SER A 107 -21.13 -22.42 -19.92
C SER A 107 -22.17 -22.51 -18.81
N LYS A 108 -23.11 -21.56 -18.76
CA LYS A 108 -24.27 -21.67 -17.89
C LYS A 108 -25.32 -22.54 -18.58
N PRO A 109 -25.82 -23.61 -17.92
CA PRO A 109 -26.92 -24.38 -18.46
C PRO A 109 -28.14 -23.48 -18.65
N GLU A 110 -28.89 -23.68 -19.74
CA GLU A 110 -30.13 -22.95 -19.96
C GLU A 110 -31.07 -23.16 -18.75
N PRO A 111 -31.66 -22.10 -18.18
CA PRO A 111 -32.71 -22.29 -17.19
C PRO A 111 -33.87 -23.03 -17.86
N ASN A 112 -34.29 -24.15 -17.26
CA ASN A 112 -35.37 -25.03 -17.74
C ASN A 112 -36.46 -24.24 -18.48
N SER A 113 -36.48 -24.35 -19.82
CA SER A 113 -37.42 -23.70 -20.72
C SER A 113 -38.78 -24.39 -20.68
N ALA A 114 -39.43 -24.35 -19.51
CA ALA A 114 -40.82 -24.79 -19.34
C ALA A 114 -41.84 -23.78 -19.91
N GLN A 115 -41.39 -22.67 -20.50
CA GLN A 115 -42.25 -21.63 -21.07
C GLN A 115 -41.80 -21.23 -22.48
N GLY A 116 -42.54 -21.73 -23.47
CA GLY A 116 -42.66 -21.10 -24.79
C GLY A 116 -41.58 -21.50 -25.81
N LYS A 117 -42.04 -22.01 -26.97
CA LYS A 117 -41.22 -22.18 -28.17
C LYS A 117 -40.84 -20.79 -28.72
N SER A 118 -39.78 -20.17 -28.21
CA SER A 118 -39.17 -18.99 -28.81
C SER A 118 -38.15 -19.42 -29.86
N GLY A 119 -38.14 -18.79 -31.03
CA GLY A 119 -37.15 -19.07 -32.10
C GLY A 119 -35.70 -18.68 -31.77
N PHE A 120 -35.45 -18.25 -30.53
CA PHE A 120 -34.14 -17.87 -30.01
C PHE A 120 -33.86 -18.63 -28.73
N SER A 121 -32.65 -19.17 -28.62
CA SER A 121 -32.09 -19.79 -27.41
C SER A 121 -31.08 -18.84 -26.77
N LYS A 122 -31.10 -18.76 -25.44
CA LYS A 122 -30.20 -17.88 -24.68
C LYS A 122 -28.97 -18.69 -24.27
N VAL A 123 -27.81 -18.29 -24.74
CA VAL A 123 -26.54 -18.91 -24.37
C VAL A 123 -25.80 -17.97 -23.44
N ALA A 124 -25.53 -18.43 -22.23
CA ALA A 124 -24.85 -17.63 -21.20
C ALA A 124 -23.54 -18.29 -20.78
N TYR A 125 -22.53 -17.47 -20.51
CA TYR A 125 -21.21 -17.88 -20.06
C TYR A 125 -20.81 -17.10 -18.82
N THR A 126 -20.16 -17.77 -17.88
CA THR A 126 -19.48 -17.11 -16.78
C THR A 126 -17.98 -17.09 -17.07
N LEU A 127 -17.42 -15.88 -17.07
CA LEU A 127 -16.00 -15.61 -17.22
C LEU A 127 -15.43 -15.22 -15.86
N SER A 128 -14.30 -15.82 -15.51
CA SER A 128 -13.43 -15.32 -14.44
C SER A 128 -12.13 -14.85 -15.06
N LEU A 129 -11.73 -13.63 -14.76
CA LEU A 129 -10.50 -13.03 -15.24
C LEU A 129 -9.85 -12.21 -14.13
N SER A 130 -8.57 -11.91 -14.32
CA SER A 130 -7.82 -11.05 -13.42
C SER A 130 -6.99 -10.04 -14.19
N GLY A 131 -6.96 -8.81 -13.70
CA GLY A 131 -6.21 -7.73 -14.32
C GLY A 131 -6.45 -6.41 -13.60
N ASP A 132 -5.80 -5.37 -14.10
CA ASP A 132 -5.98 -3.99 -13.67
C ASP A 132 -7.35 -3.43 -14.12
N THR A 133 -7.81 -2.36 -13.49
CA THR A 133 -9.07 -1.69 -13.85
C THR A 133 -9.13 -1.30 -15.32
N PHE A 134 -8.04 -0.73 -15.82
CA PHE A 134 -8.01 -0.21 -17.18
C PHE A 134 -7.97 -1.32 -18.22
N GLN A 135 -7.27 -2.42 -17.92
CA GLN A 135 -7.28 -3.64 -18.72
C GLN A 135 -8.68 -4.24 -18.77
N PHE A 136 -9.39 -4.27 -17.63
CA PHE A 136 -10.76 -4.75 -17.57
C PHE A 136 -11.74 -3.90 -18.38
N LEU A 137 -11.64 -2.57 -18.30
CA LEU A 137 -12.49 -1.66 -19.09
C LEU A 137 -12.23 -1.78 -20.59
N ASP A 138 -10.98 -1.99 -21.01
CA ASP A 138 -10.66 -2.28 -22.43
C ASP A 138 -11.25 -3.62 -22.87
N PHE A 139 -11.18 -4.64 -22.02
CA PHE A 139 -11.81 -5.94 -22.29
C PHE A 139 -13.34 -5.83 -22.44
N LEU A 140 -14.02 -5.13 -21.52
CA LEU A 140 -15.46 -4.86 -21.62
C LEU A 140 -15.81 -4.12 -22.91
N HIS A 141 -15.03 -3.10 -23.27
CA HIS A 141 -15.21 -2.36 -24.52
C HIS A 141 -15.16 -3.28 -25.73
N ARG A 142 -14.17 -4.18 -25.82
CA ARG A 142 -14.02 -5.12 -26.94
C ARG A 142 -15.18 -6.10 -27.06
N ILE A 143 -15.74 -6.55 -25.93
CA ILE A 143 -16.93 -7.41 -25.92
C ILE A 143 -18.16 -6.64 -26.41
N GLU A 144 -18.44 -5.47 -25.85
CA GLU A 144 -19.66 -4.72 -26.15
C GLU A 144 -19.66 -4.08 -27.55
N THR A 145 -18.48 -3.83 -28.12
CA THR A 145 -18.33 -3.31 -29.49
C THR A 145 -18.12 -4.39 -30.55
N HIS A 146 -18.21 -5.64 -30.16
CA HIS A 146 -18.12 -6.75 -31.11
C HIS A 146 -19.26 -6.71 -32.13
N ARG A 147 -19.01 -7.24 -33.33
CA ARG A 147 -19.98 -7.20 -34.44
C ARG A 147 -21.26 -8.00 -34.16
N ARG A 148 -21.17 -9.03 -33.33
CA ARG A 148 -22.31 -9.87 -32.90
C ARG A 148 -22.86 -9.38 -31.56
N PHE A 149 -24.13 -9.66 -31.30
CA PHE A 149 -24.76 -9.32 -30.03
C PHE A 149 -24.11 -10.13 -28.89
N MET A 150 -23.40 -9.42 -28.01
CA MET A 150 -22.96 -9.91 -26.71
C MET A 150 -23.31 -8.85 -25.67
N ALA A 151 -23.89 -9.28 -24.56
CA ALA A 151 -24.24 -8.41 -23.45
C ALA A 151 -23.61 -8.93 -22.16
N VAL A 152 -23.14 -8.00 -21.33
CA VAL A 152 -22.64 -8.30 -19.98
C VAL A 152 -23.69 -7.82 -18.97
N PRO A 153 -24.68 -8.66 -18.59
CA PRO A 153 -25.77 -8.22 -17.70
C PRO A 153 -25.30 -7.89 -16.28
N ASN A 154 -24.27 -8.57 -15.79
CA ASN A 154 -23.74 -8.38 -14.45
C ASN A 154 -22.25 -8.73 -14.42
N PHE A 155 -21.56 -8.11 -13.46
CA PHE A 155 -20.22 -8.51 -13.07
C PHE A 155 -20.03 -8.28 -11.58
N THR A 156 -19.15 -9.07 -10.99
CA THR A 156 -18.67 -8.93 -9.62
C THR A 156 -17.18 -8.67 -9.68
N LEU A 157 -16.73 -7.63 -8.99
CA LEU A 157 -15.33 -7.24 -8.90
C LEU A 157 -14.87 -7.37 -7.46
N GLN A 158 -13.79 -8.12 -7.26
CA GLN A 158 -13.06 -8.17 -6.01
C GLN A 158 -11.77 -7.36 -6.17
N ALA A 159 -11.65 -6.31 -5.36
CA ALA A 159 -10.48 -5.44 -5.38
C ALA A 159 -9.21 -6.24 -5.01
N ALA A 160 -8.06 -5.84 -5.56
CA ALA A 160 -6.78 -6.44 -5.21
C ALA A 160 -6.53 -6.25 -3.71
N SER A 161 -6.06 -7.28 -3.03
CA SER A 161 -5.71 -7.14 -1.61
C SER A 161 -4.42 -6.31 -1.45
N ARG A 162 -4.27 -5.60 -0.33
CA ARG A 162 -3.04 -4.87 -0.02
C ARG A 162 -1.82 -5.79 -0.05
N ARG A 163 -1.95 -7.02 0.47
CA ARG A 163 -0.89 -8.03 0.49
C ARG A 163 -0.44 -8.45 -0.92
N GLU A 164 -1.39 -8.71 -1.83
CA GLU A 164 -1.06 -9.06 -3.22
C GLU A 164 -0.37 -7.89 -3.95
N MET A 165 -0.73 -6.64 -3.63
CA MET A 165 -0.04 -5.47 -4.20
C MET A 165 1.37 -5.29 -3.63
N GLU A 166 1.57 -5.55 -2.35
CA GLU A 166 2.91 -5.52 -1.72
C GLU A 166 3.82 -6.60 -2.31
N GLU A 167 3.26 -7.74 -2.73
CA GLU A 167 4.00 -8.84 -3.35
C GLU A 167 4.27 -8.62 -4.85
N LEU A 168 3.26 -8.19 -5.61
CA LEU A 168 3.32 -8.09 -7.07
C LEU A 168 3.74 -6.70 -7.58
N GLY A 169 3.60 -5.65 -6.76
CA GLY A 169 3.90 -4.27 -7.14
C GLY A 169 2.81 -3.58 -7.97
N TYR A 170 1.78 -4.30 -8.42
CA TYR A 170 0.64 -3.77 -9.16
C TYR A 170 -0.68 -4.38 -8.65
N ALA A 171 -1.80 -3.68 -8.86
CA ALA A 171 -3.10 -4.22 -8.49
C ALA A 171 -3.62 -5.20 -9.54
N ARG A 172 -4.02 -6.35 -9.02
CA ARG A 172 -4.65 -7.40 -9.81
C ARG A 172 -6.02 -7.70 -9.23
N HIS A 173 -7.05 -7.13 -9.84
CA HIS A 173 -8.44 -7.37 -9.44
C HIS A 173 -8.89 -8.74 -9.92
N ARG A 174 -9.72 -9.42 -9.13
CA ARG A 174 -10.41 -10.65 -9.56
C ARG A 174 -11.81 -10.27 -10.01
N ILE A 175 -12.13 -10.52 -11.27
CA ILE A 175 -13.42 -10.17 -11.86
C ILE A 175 -14.13 -11.43 -12.32
N GLN A 176 -15.41 -11.53 -11.97
CA GLN A 176 -16.32 -12.53 -12.49
C GLN A 176 -17.45 -11.81 -13.22
N MET A 177 -17.65 -12.13 -14.50
CA MET A 177 -18.75 -11.57 -15.28
C MET A 177 -19.57 -12.66 -15.94
N ASP A 178 -20.84 -12.37 -16.17
CA ASP A 178 -21.66 -13.17 -17.06
C ASP A 178 -21.69 -12.51 -18.44
N VAL A 179 -21.51 -13.28 -19.51
CA VAL A 179 -21.70 -12.83 -20.89
C VAL A 179 -22.82 -13.64 -21.51
N GLU A 180 -23.79 -12.94 -22.08
CA GLU A 180 -24.98 -13.53 -22.68
C GLU A 180 -25.03 -13.21 -24.17
N THR A 181 -25.38 -14.21 -24.97
CA THR A 181 -25.70 -14.08 -26.38
C THR A 181 -26.97 -14.87 -26.70
N TYR A 182 -27.57 -14.61 -27.86
CA TYR A 182 -28.77 -15.29 -28.31
C TYR A 182 -28.48 -15.97 -29.64
N VAL A 183 -28.83 -17.25 -29.74
CA VAL A 183 -28.68 -18.02 -30.97
C VAL A 183 -30.05 -18.15 -31.63
N SER A 184 -30.10 -17.90 -32.94
CA SER A 184 -31.30 -18.12 -33.74
C SER A 184 -31.40 -19.59 -34.13
N SER A 185 -32.55 -20.22 -33.88
CA SER A 185 -32.84 -21.59 -34.34
C SER A 185 -33.80 -21.52 -35.53
N PRO A 186 -33.29 -21.42 -36.78
CA PRO A 186 -34.13 -21.23 -37.96
C PRO A 186 -35.11 -22.41 -38.24
N ASN A 187 -34.84 -23.60 -37.70
CA ASN A 187 -35.70 -24.78 -37.89
C ASN A 187 -37.01 -24.76 -37.07
N ASP A 188 -37.16 -23.84 -36.11
CA ASP A 188 -38.39 -23.70 -35.30
C ASP A 188 -39.29 -22.56 -35.80
N MET A 189 -39.07 -22.05 -37.01
CA MET A 189 -39.93 -21.03 -37.61
C MET A 189 -41.33 -21.59 -37.88
N VAL A 190 -42.21 -21.35 -36.92
CA VAL A 190 -43.67 -21.47 -37.02
C VAL A 190 -44.13 -20.98 -38.39
N GLN A 191 -45.03 -21.77 -39.01
CA GLN A 191 -45.63 -21.48 -40.32
C GLN A 191 -46.00 -19.99 -40.41
N ARG A 192 -45.41 -19.30 -41.39
CA ARG A 192 -45.60 -17.85 -41.58
C ARG A 192 -47.09 -17.58 -41.82
N ILE A 193 -47.76 -17.00 -40.83
CA ILE A 193 -49.15 -16.57 -40.96
C ILE A 193 -49.25 -15.55 -42.09
N LYS A 194 -50.23 -15.72 -42.97
CA LYS A 194 -50.54 -14.81 -44.08
C LYS A 194 -51.24 -13.58 -43.50
N VAL A 195 -50.68 -12.40 -43.75
CA VAL A 195 -51.30 -11.11 -43.39
C VAL A 195 -51.86 -10.50 -44.67
N ASP A 196 -53.14 -10.11 -44.65
CA ASP A 196 -53.77 -9.50 -45.81
C ASP A 196 -53.23 -8.10 -46.09
N ALA A 197 -53.02 -7.80 -47.37
CA ALA A 197 -52.46 -6.54 -47.89
C ALA A 197 -51.13 -6.14 -47.23
N TYR A 198 -50.23 -7.12 -47.03
CA TYR A 198 -48.95 -6.95 -46.35
C TYR A 198 -48.12 -5.78 -46.90
N ASP A 199 -47.91 -5.70 -48.21
CA ASP A 199 -47.05 -4.68 -48.83
C ASP A 199 -47.53 -3.26 -48.53
N ARG A 200 -48.83 -3.01 -48.68
CA ARG A 200 -49.44 -1.70 -48.39
C ARG A 200 -49.32 -1.34 -46.90
N LYS A 201 -49.50 -2.30 -45.99
CA LYS A 201 -49.37 -2.08 -44.54
C LYS A 201 -47.91 -1.86 -44.13
N ARG A 202 -46.96 -2.59 -44.75
CA ARG A 202 -45.52 -2.37 -44.56
C ARG A 202 -45.14 -0.95 -44.94
N ASP A 203 -45.60 -0.47 -46.10
CA ASP A 203 -45.26 0.87 -46.58
C ASP A 203 -45.75 1.96 -45.60
N LEU A 204 -46.96 1.81 -45.04
CA LEU A 204 -47.48 2.69 -43.97
C LEU A 204 -46.67 2.64 -42.66
N LEU A 205 -46.02 1.51 -42.36
CA LEU A 205 -45.22 1.31 -41.15
C LEU A 205 -43.73 1.62 -41.34
N THR A 206 -43.31 2.07 -42.53
CA THR A 206 -41.90 2.32 -42.86
C THR A 206 -41.20 3.23 -41.86
N ALA A 207 -41.86 4.30 -41.41
CA ALA A 207 -41.30 5.22 -40.43
C ALA A 207 -41.06 4.55 -39.06
N GLU A 208 -41.95 3.66 -38.63
CA GLU A 208 -41.77 2.91 -37.38
C GLU A 208 -40.69 1.85 -37.52
N ILE A 209 -40.66 1.13 -38.65
CA ILE A 209 -39.60 0.15 -38.94
C ILE A 209 -38.23 0.83 -38.89
N ASN A 210 -38.08 1.99 -39.52
CA ASN A 210 -36.84 2.77 -39.50
C ASN A 210 -36.49 3.27 -38.09
N ARG A 211 -37.47 3.74 -37.31
CA ARG A 211 -37.25 4.15 -35.91
C ARG A 211 -36.77 2.98 -35.05
N ARG A 212 -37.42 1.81 -35.15
CA ARG A 212 -36.99 0.62 -34.40
C ARG A 212 -35.64 0.09 -34.88
N ARG A 213 -35.37 0.18 -36.18
CA ARG A 213 -34.07 -0.16 -36.75
C ARG A 213 -32.95 0.73 -36.20
N GLN A 214 -33.17 2.03 -36.08
CA GLN A 214 -32.23 2.94 -35.43
C GLN A 214 -32.09 2.66 -33.93
N ALA A 215 -33.18 2.30 -33.24
CA ALA A 215 -33.09 1.93 -31.82
C ALA A 215 -32.27 0.66 -31.55
N LEU A 216 -32.05 -0.19 -32.56
CA LEU A 216 -31.20 -1.38 -32.46
C LEU A 216 -29.70 -1.08 -32.56
N THR A 217 -29.30 0.15 -32.92
CA THR A 217 -27.88 0.53 -32.85
C THR A 217 -27.50 0.78 -31.40
N LEU A 218 -26.71 -0.13 -30.83
CA LEU A 218 -26.21 -0.03 -29.46
C LEU A 218 -25.30 1.20 -29.30
N SER A 219 -25.45 1.92 -28.20
CA SER A 219 -24.51 2.99 -27.82
C SER A 219 -23.17 2.36 -27.48
N THR A 220 -22.16 2.57 -28.33
CA THR A 220 -20.81 2.09 -28.08
C THR A 220 -20.09 3.03 -27.11
N PHE A 221 -19.70 2.53 -25.96
CA PHE A 221 -18.77 3.23 -25.09
C PHE A 221 -17.36 3.05 -25.64
N TYR A 222 -16.60 4.13 -25.87
CA TYR A 222 -15.20 4.05 -26.32
C TYR A 222 -14.26 4.33 -25.15
N TYR A 223 -13.55 3.29 -24.72
CA TYR A 223 -12.47 3.46 -23.76
C TYR A 223 -11.31 4.22 -24.43
N ARG A 224 -10.83 5.29 -23.79
CA ARG A 224 -9.80 6.20 -24.33
C ARG A 224 -8.40 5.96 -23.75
N GLY A 225 -8.16 4.80 -23.16
CA GLY A 225 -6.91 4.48 -22.49
C GLY A 225 -6.79 5.06 -21.08
N ALA A 226 -5.69 4.71 -20.40
CA ALA A 226 -5.41 5.14 -19.04
C ALA A 226 -5.21 6.66 -19.01
N ARG A 227 -6.10 7.40 -18.35
CA ARG A 227 -6.11 8.88 -18.37
C ARG A 227 -5.15 9.52 -17.36
N GLY A 228 -4.00 8.89 -17.09
CA GLY A 228 -3.08 9.32 -16.02
C GLY A 228 -3.74 9.40 -14.64
N ARG A 229 -4.90 8.75 -14.48
CA ARG A 229 -5.67 8.69 -13.25
C ARG A 229 -5.34 7.38 -12.56
N ARG A 230 -5.10 7.45 -11.24
CA ARG A 230 -4.95 6.28 -10.38
C ARG A 230 -6.14 5.35 -10.57
N ASP A 231 -5.89 4.05 -10.44
CA ASP A 231 -6.94 3.05 -10.43
C ASP A 231 -8.04 3.45 -9.41
N PRO A 232 -9.32 3.54 -9.83
CA PRO A 232 -10.41 4.00 -8.99
C PRO A 232 -10.83 2.99 -7.90
N TRP A 233 -10.39 1.73 -7.99
CA TRP A 233 -10.71 0.63 -7.09
C TRP A 233 -9.56 0.30 -6.12
N ILE A 234 -8.45 1.03 -6.19
CA ILE A 234 -7.34 0.95 -5.23
C ILE A 234 -7.36 2.14 -4.27
N ASP A 235 -6.90 1.93 -3.03
CA ASP A 235 -6.62 3.00 -2.09
C ASP A 235 -5.60 4.00 -2.67
N PRO A 236 -5.90 5.31 -2.72
CA PRO A 236 -4.98 6.33 -3.20
C PRO A 236 -3.61 6.35 -2.51
N ARG A 237 -3.44 5.70 -1.35
CA ARG A 237 -2.17 5.68 -0.61
C ARG A 237 -1.12 4.72 -1.16
N VAL A 238 -1.48 3.87 -2.13
CA VAL A 238 -0.52 2.97 -2.81
C VAL A 238 0.17 3.74 -3.96
N PRO A 239 1.52 3.74 -4.05
CA PRO A 239 2.26 4.40 -5.12
C PRO A 239 1.90 3.78 -6.47
N ALA A 240 1.72 4.62 -7.50
CA ALA A 240 1.59 4.16 -8.88
C ALA A 240 2.98 3.74 -9.43
N GLU A 241 3.01 3.08 -10.59
CA GLU A 241 4.26 2.71 -11.30
C GLU A 241 5.21 3.92 -11.47
N ASP A 242 4.67 5.14 -11.61
CA ASP A 242 5.43 6.41 -11.55
C ASP A 242 5.71 6.83 -10.09
N ASN A 243 6.41 5.99 -9.34
CA ASN A 243 6.85 6.33 -8.00
C ASN A 243 8.09 7.24 -8.05
N PRO A 244 8.12 8.41 -7.37
CA PRO A 244 9.30 9.27 -7.32
C PRO A 244 10.59 8.57 -6.82
N SER A 245 10.50 7.50 -6.05
CA SER A 245 11.68 6.75 -5.62
C SER A 245 12.28 5.83 -6.69
N GLY A 246 11.55 5.56 -7.78
CA GLY A 246 11.95 4.58 -8.80
C GLY A 246 11.94 3.12 -8.33
N LEU A 247 11.65 2.86 -7.05
CA LEU A 247 11.58 1.52 -6.46
C LEU A 247 10.13 1.04 -6.34
N SER A 248 9.93 -0.25 -6.57
CA SER A 248 8.68 -0.94 -6.30
C SER A 248 8.39 -0.99 -4.80
N VAL A 249 7.11 -1.19 -4.44
CA VAL A 249 6.70 -1.38 -3.03
C VAL A 249 7.45 -2.54 -2.35
N PRO A 250 7.60 -3.74 -2.96
CA PRO A 250 8.38 -4.81 -2.35
C PRO A 250 9.86 -4.45 -2.12
N GLU A 251 10.50 -3.75 -3.06
CA GLU A 251 11.90 -3.30 -2.89
C GLU A 251 12.05 -2.28 -1.75
N GLN A 252 11.09 -1.37 -1.61
CA GLN A 252 11.04 -0.43 -0.48
C GLN A 252 10.90 -1.16 0.85
N ASN A 253 9.99 -2.13 0.93
CA ASN A 253 9.82 -2.94 2.13
C ASN A 253 11.08 -3.74 2.46
N ALA A 254 11.77 -4.28 1.45
CA ALA A 254 13.03 -5.01 1.64
C ALA A 254 14.15 -4.12 2.18
N LYS A 255 14.24 -2.85 1.74
CA LYS A 255 15.18 -1.87 2.29
C LYS A 255 14.90 -1.59 3.78
N VAL A 256 13.63 -1.44 4.16
CA VAL A 256 13.25 -1.27 5.58
C VAL A 256 13.59 -2.52 6.38
N GLU A 257 13.25 -3.72 5.88
CA GLU A 257 13.55 -5.00 6.54
C GLU A 257 15.05 -5.20 6.82
N ALA A 258 15.90 -4.81 5.86
CA ALA A 258 17.35 -4.90 6.01
C ALA A 258 17.86 -4.04 7.17
N LEU A 259 17.29 -2.84 7.35
CA LEU A 259 17.65 -1.96 8.47
C LEU A 259 17.12 -2.48 9.81
N VAL A 260 15.90 -3.03 9.84
CA VAL A 260 15.35 -3.67 11.05
C VAL A 260 16.27 -4.81 11.49
N THR A 261 16.68 -5.68 10.56
CA THR A 261 17.58 -6.81 10.86
C THR A 261 18.95 -6.33 11.39
N LEU A 262 19.48 -5.24 10.84
CA LEU A 262 20.74 -4.65 11.32
C LEU A 262 20.60 -4.04 12.71
N LEU A 263 19.45 -3.40 13.00
CA LEU A 263 19.18 -2.82 14.31
C LEU A 263 18.97 -3.89 15.39
N ASP A 264 18.21 -4.94 15.09
CA ASP A 264 18.03 -6.09 16.00
C ASP A 264 19.38 -6.73 16.35
N ARG A 265 20.30 -6.80 15.38
CA ARG A 265 21.66 -7.27 15.62
C ARG A 265 22.43 -6.32 16.54
N ALA A 266 22.32 -5.01 16.35
CA ALA A 266 22.98 -4.02 17.21
C ALA A 266 22.44 -4.09 18.64
N ASP A 267 21.13 -4.27 18.81
CA ASP A 267 20.49 -4.45 20.12
C ASP A 267 21.02 -5.70 20.83
N GLY A 268 21.09 -6.85 20.14
CA GLY A 268 21.70 -8.07 20.70
C GLY A 268 23.18 -7.90 21.04
N GLN A 269 23.95 -7.16 20.23
CA GLN A 269 25.35 -6.83 20.55
C GLN A 269 25.46 -5.93 21.79
N TRP A 270 24.47 -5.08 22.04
CA TRP A 270 24.44 -4.23 23.23
C TRP A 270 24.21 -5.04 24.51
N GLU A 271 23.30 -6.02 24.48
CA GLU A 271 23.14 -6.97 25.58
C GLU A 271 24.45 -7.74 25.87
N GLU A 272 25.14 -8.21 24.83
CA GLU A 272 26.45 -8.87 24.98
C GLU A 272 27.51 -7.96 25.61
N VAL A 273 27.51 -6.66 25.30
CA VAL A 273 28.41 -5.67 25.90
C VAL A 273 28.12 -5.49 27.40
N GLN A 274 26.84 -5.48 27.78
CA GLN A 274 26.43 -5.35 29.19
C GLN A 274 26.82 -6.58 30.02
N ASP A 275 26.70 -7.77 29.44
CA ASP A 275 27.01 -9.05 30.10
C ASP A 275 28.50 -9.42 30.05
N ALA A 276 29.34 -8.60 29.42
CA ALA A 276 30.76 -8.90 29.23
C ALA A 276 31.52 -9.05 30.58
N PRO A 277 32.22 -10.19 30.80
CA PRO A 277 32.84 -10.51 32.09
C PRO A 277 34.12 -9.72 32.37
N ASP A 278 34.78 -9.20 31.33
CA ASP A 278 36.05 -8.48 31.41
C ASP A 278 36.08 -7.27 30.46
N VAL A 279 36.95 -6.31 30.80
CA VAL A 279 37.03 -5.00 30.12
C VAL A 279 37.48 -5.15 28.66
N LEU A 280 38.44 -6.03 28.38
CA LEU A 280 38.95 -6.23 27.03
C LEU A 280 37.87 -6.81 26.11
N THR A 281 37.13 -7.81 26.59
CA THR A 281 35.97 -8.38 25.88
C THR A 281 34.89 -7.30 25.66
N ARG A 282 34.60 -6.48 26.67
CA ARG A 282 33.65 -5.36 26.55
C ARG A 282 34.07 -4.36 25.47
N MET A 283 35.36 -4.00 25.40
CA MET A 283 35.89 -3.07 24.39
C MET A 283 35.78 -3.64 22.96
N LEU A 284 36.08 -4.93 22.79
CA LEU A 284 35.97 -5.59 21.48
C LEU A 284 34.50 -5.67 21.01
N LEU A 285 33.59 -6.08 21.90
CA LEU A 285 32.15 -6.12 21.61
C LEU A 285 31.59 -4.73 21.32
N ARG A 286 32.03 -3.71 22.07
CA ARG A 286 31.61 -2.32 21.86
C ARG A 286 32.08 -1.75 20.52
N ARG A 287 33.30 -2.09 20.06
CA ARG A 287 33.76 -1.73 18.72
C ARG A 287 32.85 -2.32 17.65
N ASP A 288 32.47 -3.59 17.80
CA ASP A 288 31.64 -4.29 16.82
C ASP A 288 30.19 -3.78 16.83
N LEU A 289 29.67 -3.38 18.00
CA LEU A 289 28.40 -2.65 18.14
C LEU A 289 28.42 -1.31 17.39
N MET A 290 29.46 -0.50 17.61
CA MET A 290 29.60 0.81 16.95
C MET A 290 29.67 0.68 15.42
N ALA A 291 30.32 -0.38 14.92
CA ALA A 291 30.33 -0.68 13.49
C ALA A 291 28.92 -1.00 12.95
N SER A 292 28.13 -1.81 13.66
CA SER A 292 26.74 -2.11 13.28
C SER A 292 25.85 -0.86 13.32
N LEU A 293 25.96 -0.03 14.36
CA LEU A 293 25.22 1.24 14.46
C LEU A 293 25.59 2.20 13.32
N GLY A 294 26.86 2.26 12.93
CA GLY A 294 27.32 2.99 11.76
C GLY A 294 26.63 2.54 10.48
N MET A 295 26.51 1.22 10.25
CA MET A 295 25.81 0.68 9.08
C MET A 295 24.31 1.03 9.07
N VAL A 296 23.64 1.02 10.22
CA VAL A 296 22.23 1.45 10.33
C VAL A 296 22.10 2.93 10.02
N GLY A 297 22.99 3.77 10.58
CA GLY A 297 23.03 5.21 10.32
C GLY A 297 23.27 5.56 8.84
N ASP A 298 24.27 4.93 8.21
CA ASP A 298 24.57 5.11 6.80
C ASP A 298 23.39 4.72 5.90
N GLY A 299 22.72 3.62 6.23
CA GLY A 299 21.53 3.17 5.50
C GLY A 299 20.32 4.10 5.66
N LEU A 300 20.12 4.71 6.83
CA LEU A 300 19.11 5.75 7.03
C LEU A 300 19.42 7.00 6.20
N ILE A 301 20.69 7.43 6.18
CA ILE A 301 21.14 8.56 5.35
C ILE A 301 20.92 8.26 3.87
N GLU A 302 21.22 7.04 3.40
CA GLU A 302 20.96 6.63 2.01
C GLU A 302 19.47 6.76 1.67
N ILE A 303 18.59 6.23 2.52
CA ILE A 303 17.13 6.29 2.31
C ILE A 303 16.63 7.74 2.26
N ASP A 304 17.09 8.59 3.17
CA ASP A 304 16.64 9.98 3.28
C ASP A 304 17.16 10.86 2.14
N THR A 305 18.41 10.65 1.73
CA THR A 305 19.04 11.45 0.66
C THR A 305 18.52 11.09 -0.73
N LEU A 306 18.32 9.79 -1.00
CA LEU A 306 17.84 9.30 -2.29
C LEU A 306 16.31 9.20 -2.35
N GLY A 307 15.61 9.41 -1.23
CA GLY A 307 14.15 9.31 -1.16
C GLY A 307 13.65 7.91 -1.52
N LEU A 308 14.38 6.86 -1.12
CA LEU A 308 14.12 5.49 -1.58
C LEU A 308 12.79 4.94 -1.08
N VAL A 309 12.35 5.34 0.11
CA VAL A 309 11.11 4.88 0.75
C VAL A 309 10.09 6.00 0.75
N THR A 310 9.07 5.87 -0.09
CA THR A 310 7.97 6.85 -0.26
C THR A 310 6.62 6.24 0.09
N PHE A 311 6.52 4.91 0.15
CA PHE A 311 5.32 4.19 0.52
C PHE A 311 4.97 4.44 2.00
N ILE A 312 3.84 5.11 2.27
CA ILE A 312 3.47 5.59 3.62
C ILE A 312 3.54 4.49 4.70
N PRO A 313 3.04 3.25 4.47
CA PRO A 313 3.21 2.16 5.44
C PRO A 313 4.67 1.79 5.70
N ALA A 314 5.51 1.73 4.67
CA ALA A 314 6.95 1.48 4.83
C ALA A 314 7.66 2.61 5.57
N VAL A 315 7.28 3.87 5.31
CA VAL A 315 7.79 5.04 6.06
C VAL A 315 7.44 4.92 7.54
N LYS A 316 6.17 4.63 7.87
CA LYS A 316 5.76 4.43 9.27
C LYS A 316 6.52 3.28 9.94
N ARG A 317 6.75 2.21 9.18
CA ARG A 317 7.48 1.05 9.66
C ARG A 317 8.94 1.39 9.93
N LEU A 318 9.59 2.12 9.04
CA LEU A 318 10.94 2.65 9.22
C LEU A 318 11.05 3.54 10.47
N ASP A 319 10.07 4.40 10.70
CA ASP A 319 10.07 5.28 11.87
C ASP A 319 9.93 4.49 13.18
N LEU A 320 8.94 3.59 13.26
CA LEU A 320 8.62 2.82 14.47
C LEU A 320 9.61 1.69 14.77
N GLU A 321 10.09 0.99 13.74
CA GLU A 321 10.94 -0.21 13.91
C GLU A 321 12.43 0.11 13.79
N VAL A 322 12.82 1.28 13.24
CA VAL A 322 14.24 1.63 13.06
C VAL A 322 14.61 2.95 13.74
N ARG A 323 13.94 4.06 13.42
CA ARG A 323 14.37 5.38 13.95
C ARG A 323 14.15 5.51 15.45
N GLU A 324 12.94 5.20 15.93
CA GLU A 324 12.62 5.30 17.35
C GLU A 324 13.49 4.35 18.20
N PRO A 325 13.66 3.05 17.85
CA PRO A 325 14.49 2.16 18.64
C PRO A 325 15.99 2.48 18.55
N LEU A 326 16.48 2.99 17.40
CA LEU A 326 17.87 3.44 17.28
C LEU A 326 18.20 4.61 18.22
N VAL A 327 17.26 5.55 18.37
CA VAL A 327 17.41 6.66 19.33
C VAL A 327 17.38 6.16 20.76
N ALA A 328 16.48 5.23 21.09
CA ALA A 328 16.44 4.61 22.41
C ALA A 328 17.75 3.88 22.74
N LEU A 329 18.27 3.09 21.81
CA LEU A 329 19.53 2.36 21.97
C LEU A 329 20.73 3.30 22.18
N HIS A 330 20.81 4.41 21.45
CA HIS A 330 21.84 5.43 21.69
C HIS A 330 21.75 6.03 23.10
N LEU A 331 20.54 6.34 23.57
CA LEU A 331 20.35 6.88 24.92
C LEU A 331 20.81 5.89 26.01
N ASP A 332 20.55 4.59 25.81
CA ASP A 332 20.96 3.55 26.75
C ASP A 332 22.50 3.36 26.78
N ILE A 333 23.14 3.42 25.60
CA ILE A 333 24.61 3.36 25.46
C ILE A 333 25.27 4.58 26.11
N ASP A 334 24.71 5.77 25.90
CA ASP A 334 25.24 7.00 26.49
C ASP A 334 25.09 6.95 28.01
N ALA A 335 23.92 6.57 28.53
CA ALA A 335 23.64 6.51 29.96
C ALA A 335 24.62 5.62 30.74
N THR A 336 25.08 4.52 30.14
CA THR A 336 26.07 3.62 30.76
C THR A 336 27.51 4.13 30.65
N SER A 337 27.82 4.90 29.61
CA SER A 337 29.15 5.49 29.40
C SER A 337 29.47 6.58 30.42
N TYR A 338 28.47 7.33 30.87
CA TYR A 338 28.63 8.37 31.88
C TYR A 338 28.75 7.84 33.33
N VAL A 339 28.53 6.55 33.57
CA VAL A 339 28.53 5.98 34.94
C VAL A 339 29.87 5.36 35.33
N GLU A 340 30.69 4.86 34.39
CA GLU A 340 31.93 4.12 34.70
C GLU A 340 33.24 4.91 34.51
N GLY A 341 33.21 6.08 33.84
CA GLY A 341 34.40 6.88 33.56
C GLY A 341 35.41 6.21 32.60
N PRO A 342 36.51 6.91 32.22
CA PRO A 342 37.54 6.36 31.33
C PRO A 342 38.24 5.15 31.93
N THR A 343 38.57 4.18 31.08
CA THR A 343 39.26 2.94 31.45
C THR A 343 40.76 3.16 31.68
N ILE A 344 41.42 2.21 32.35
CA ILE A 344 42.88 2.25 32.57
C ILE A 344 43.65 2.32 31.24
N GLU A 345 43.26 1.53 30.24
CA GLU A 345 43.94 1.49 28.93
C GLU A 345 43.80 2.82 28.17
N GLU A 346 42.61 3.43 28.22
CA GLU A 346 42.38 4.76 27.64
C GLU A 346 43.25 5.82 28.32
N LEU A 347 43.30 5.83 29.66
CA LEU A 347 44.16 6.74 30.42
C LEU A 347 45.65 6.54 30.10
N GLU A 348 46.11 5.30 29.95
CA GLU A 348 47.48 4.99 29.54
C GLU A 348 47.78 5.44 28.11
N GLN A 349 46.85 5.24 27.18
CA GLN A 349 47.00 5.66 25.78
C GLN A 349 47.05 7.19 25.65
N VAL A 350 46.19 7.91 26.37
CA VAL A 350 46.22 9.38 26.44
C VAL A 350 47.53 9.84 27.06
N SER A 351 47.99 9.21 28.14
CA SER A 351 49.27 9.53 28.79
C SER A 351 50.46 9.36 27.83
N ALA A 352 50.51 8.24 27.10
CA ALA A 352 51.53 7.99 26.09
C ALA A 352 51.49 9.01 24.94
N SER A 353 50.28 9.40 24.50
CA SER A 353 50.08 10.37 23.42
C SER A 353 50.50 11.78 23.85
N MET A 354 50.11 12.22 25.05
CA MET A 354 50.56 13.48 25.64
C MET A 354 52.09 13.53 25.75
N HIS A 355 52.72 12.47 26.26
CA HIS A 355 54.19 12.41 26.36
C HIS A 355 54.88 12.49 24.99
N LYS A 356 54.30 11.86 23.97
CA LYS A 356 54.76 11.96 22.58
C LYS A 356 54.59 13.37 22.00
N HIS A 357 53.53 14.09 22.37
CA HIS A 357 53.32 15.48 21.93
C HIS A 357 54.26 16.45 22.66
N LEU A 358 54.45 16.29 23.97
CA LEU A 358 55.39 17.05 24.79
C LEU A 358 56.84 16.92 24.28
N SER A 359 57.29 15.68 24.03
CA SER A 359 58.65 15.43 23.50
C SER A 359 58.89 16.00 22.10
N LYS A 360 57.82 16.28 21.33
CA LYS A 360 57.90 16.92 20.01
C LYS A 360 57.75 18.44 20.05
N GLY A 361 57.54 19.04 21.22
CA GLY A 361 57.24 20.47 21.37
C GLY A 361 55.83 20.87 20.92
N ASN A 362 54.92 19.91 20.70
CA ASN A 362 53.56 20.19 20.23
C ASN A 362 52.61 20.36 21.42
N TYR A 363 52.82 21.41 22.22
CA TYR A 363 52.11 21.61 23.49
C TYR A 363 50.59 21.80 23.33
N ALA A 364 50.15 22.50 22.30
CA ALA A 364 48.71 22.69 22.03
C ALA A 364 47.99 21.37 21.75
N LEU A 365 48.67 20.43 21.07
CA LEU A 365 48.11 19.12 20.77
C LEU A 365 48.07 18.24 22.02
N ALA A 366 49.08 18.32 22.89
CA ALA A 366 49.05 17.63 24.19
C ALA A 366 47.87 18.07 25.07
N ILE A 367 47.57 19.38 25.11
CA ILE A 367 46.42 19.93 25.85
C ILE A 367 45.10 19.47 25.21
N ALA A 368 45.01 19.45 23.88
CA ALA A 368 43.82 18.96 23.18
C ALA A 368 43.57 17.47 23.47
N THR A 369 44.61 16.64 23.47
CA THR A 369 44.50 15.21 23.83
C THR A 369 44.05 15.00 25.28
N PHE A 370 44.46 15.88 26.20
CA PHE A 370 43.95 15.85 27.58
C PHE A 370 42.46 16.24 27.66
N ALA A 371 42.05 17.27 26.92
CA ALA A 371 40.68 17.76 26.92
C ALA A 371 39.66 16.67 26.56
N GLU A 372 40.03 15.72 25.70
CA GLU A 372 39.20 14.56 25.30
C GLU A 372 38.76 13.68 26.47
N VAL A 373 39.53 13.61 27.55
CA VAL A 373 39.25 12.73 28.72
C VAL A 373 38.94 13.53 29.98
N SER A 374 39.20 14.83 29.99
CA SER A 374 39.10 15.72 31.16
C SER A 374 37.72 15.70 31.86
N GLU A 375 36.62 15.64 31.11
CA GLU A 375 35.26 15.62 31.67
C GLU A 375 34.95 14.31 32.41
N GLY A 376 35.65 13.21 32.07
CA GLY A 376 35.46 11.90 32.68
C GLY A 376 36.36 11.62 33.89
N LEU A 377 37.41 12.42 34.13
CA LEU A 377 38.35 12.21 35.24
C LEU A 377 37.72 12.28 36.65
N PRO A 378 36.72 13.14 36.93
CA PRO A 378 36.07 13.13 38.25
C PRO A 378 35.36 11.81 38.59
N LEU A 379 34.98 11.03 37.56
CA LEU A 379 34.23 9.78 37.70
C LEU A 379 35.11 8.59 38.08
N VAL A 380 36.43 8.69 37.91
CA VAL A 380 37.36 7.64 38.35
C VAL A 380 37.73 7.74 39.84
N SER A 381 37.11 8.68 40.57
CA SER A 381 37.35 8.84 42.00
C SER A 381 36.86 7.61 42.79
N GLY A 382 37.75 7.04 43.62
CA GLY A 382 37.53 5.81 44.37
C GLY A 382 38.26 4.58 43.81
N ASP A 383 38.80 4.63 42.58
CA ASP A 383 39.62 3.55 42.00
C ASP A 383 41.11 3.94 41.97
N ALA A 384 41.86 3.51 42.99
CA ALA A 384 43.25 3.92 43.24
C ALA A 384 44.20 3.89 42.02
N PRO A 385 44.25 2.83 41.18
CA PRO A 385 45.07 2.83 39.97
C PRO A 385 44.62 3.88 38.93
N ARG A 386 43.31 4.11 38.77
CA ARG A 386 42.79 5.10 37.81
C ARG A 386 42.96 6.52 38.31
N GLU A 387 42.79 6.77 39.60
CA GLU A 387 43.06 8.07 40.22
C GLU A 387 44.52 8.50 40.03
N LEU A 388 45.47 7.56 40.17
CA LEU A 388 46.88 7.85 39.96
C LEU A 388 47.18 8.24 38.50
N LEU A 389 46.53 7.58 37.54
CA LEU A 389 46.65 7.93 36.13
C LEU A 389 45.98 9.26 35.79
N ALA A 390 44.78 9.52 36.34
CA ALA A 390 44.08 10.79 36.19
C ALA A 390 44.92 11.97 36.73
N ALA A 391 45.45 11.86 37.95
CA ALA A 391 46.33 12.87 38.54
C ALA A 391 47.60 13.09 37.71
N ARG A 392 48.14 12.03 37.11
CA ARG A 392 49.30 12.12 36.21
C ARG A 392 48.96 12.87 34.92
N LEU A 393 47.78 12.64 34.34
CA LEU A 393 47.32 13.35 33.14
C LEU A 393 47.10 14.83 33.42
N GLU A 394 46.52 15.18 34.56
CA GLU A 394 46.35 16.57 35.00
C GLU A 394 47.72 17.29 35.12
N LEU A 395 48.71 16.63 35.72
CA LEU A 395 50.06 17.17 35.84
C LEU A 395 50.73 17.36 34.46
N LEU A 396 50.58 16.40 33.54
CA LEU A 396 51.09 16.54 32.17
C LEU A 396 50.40 17.67 31.40
N ALA A 397 49.12 17.93 31.66
CA ALA A 397 48.39 19.04 31.05
C ALA A 397 48.88 20.39 31.59
N GLU A 398 49.09 20.50 32.90
CA GLU A 398 49.69 21.68 33.53
C GLU A 398 51.10 21.95 32.98
N GLU A 399 51.94 20.92 32.87
CA GLU A 399 53.26 21.02 32.24
C GLU A 399 53.17 21.54 30.79
N ALA A 400 52.24 20.99 30.00
CA ALA A 400 52.03 21.42 28.61
C ALA A 400 51.60 22.89 28.51
N GLU A 401 50.71 23.35 29.39
CA GLU A 401 50.27 24.75 29.44
C GLU A 401 51.41 25.70 29.82
N VAL A 402 52.20 25.34 30.84
CA VAL A 402 53.35 26.14 31.27
C VAL A 402 54.40 26.22 30.16
N LEU A 403 54.69 25.12 29.48
CA LEU A 403 55.65 25.07 28.37
C LEU A 403 55.18 25.88 27.16
N ARG A 404 53.91 25.77 26.77
CA ARG A 404 53.31 26.59 25.71
C ARG A 404 53.40 28.08 26.02
N ASP A 405 53.06 28.46 27.25
CA ASP A 405 53.06 29.85 27.69
C ASP A 405 54.50 30.40 27.78
N PHE A 406 55.48 29.57 28.15
CA PHE A 406 56.89 29.93 28.18
C PHE A 406 57.50 30.05 26.78
N GLU A 407 57.15 29.15 25.85
CA GLU A 407 57.60 29.21 24.45
C GLU A 407 57.09 30.47 23.74
N ALA A 408 55.87 30.90 24.04
CA ALA A 408 55.31 32.17 23.54
C ALA A 408 56.05 33.42 24.03
N ILE A 409 57.02 33.28 24.94
CA ILE A 409 57.86 34.38 25.41
C ILE A 409 59.08 34.49 24.50
N ASP A 410 59.10 35.57 23.73
CA ASP A 410 60.24 35.93 22.90
C ASP A 410 61.42 36.36 23.80
N LEU A 411 62.45 35.52 23.84
CA LEU A 411 63.70 35.74 24.56
C LEU A 411 64.83 35.76 23.52
N GLY A 412 65.08 36.93 22.94
CA GLY A 412 66.19 37.16 22.03
C GLY A 412 67.52 37.15 22.77
N PHE A 413 68.39 36.18 22.46
CA PHE A 413 69.70 36.02 23.08
C PHE A 413 70.72 37.00 22.50
N GLY A 414 71.29 37.86 23.35
CA GLY A 414 72.34 38.81 23.00
C GLY A 414 73.75 38.37 23.41
N GLY A 415 73.89 37.32 24.22
CA GLY A 415 75.17 36.80 24.72
C GLY A 415 75.14 36.52 26.23
N SER A 416 76.12 35.75 26.71
CA SER A 416 76.35 35.50 28.15
C SER A 416 77.80 35.81 28.53
N ALA A 417 78.00 36.30 29.75
CA ALA A 417 79.31 36.58 30.32
C ALA A 417 79.49 35.81 31.62
N LEU A 418 80.42 34.86 31.61
CA LEU A 418 80.81 34.03 32.75
C LEU A 418 82.26 34.39 33.10
N ILE A 419 82.45 35.17 34.16
CA ILE A 419 83.78 35.61 34.61
C ILE A 419 84.00 35.12 36.04
N GLU A 420 85.10 34.40 36.28
CA GLU A 420 85.44 33.87 37.59
C GLU A 420 85.58 35.01 38.63
N GLY A 421 84.82 34.94 39.72
CA GLY A 421 84.77 35.96 40.77
C GLY A 421 83.81 37.15 40.52
N ARG A 422 82.98 37.11 39.48
CA ARG A 422 81.92 38.10 39.21
C ARG A 422 80.56 37.41 39.01
N PRO A 423 79.43 38.11 39.26
CA PRO A 423 78.11 37.53 38.98
C PRO A 423 77.96 37.24 37.48
N SER A 424 77.45 36.05 37.17
CA SER A 424 77.11 35.65 35.80
C SER A 424 76.02 36.57 35.23
N VAL A 425 76.17 36.98 33.97
CA VAL A 425 75.21 37.88 33.31
C VAL A 425 74.77 37.28 31.97
N VAL A 426 73.47 37.34 31.68
CA VAL A 426 72.91 37.03 30.37
C VAL A 426 72.25 38.28 29.79
N ILE A 427 72.44 38.52 28.49
CA ILE A 427 71.78 39.58 27.76
C ILE A 427 70.58 38.97 27.05
N LEU A 428 69.37 39.32 27.48
CA LEU A 428 68.11 38.89 26.86
C LEU A 428 67.32 40.14 26.44
N ASN A 429 66.89 40.20 25.18
CA ASN A 429 66.16 41.33 24.61
C ASN A 429 66.85 42.69 24.82
N GLY A 430 68.18 42.72 24.75
CA GLY A 430 68.99 43.93 24.92
C GLY A 430 69.15 44.43 26.36
N ARG A 431 68.70 43.68 27.38
CA ARG A 431 68.89 43.98 28.81
C ARG A 431 69.72 42.89 29.48
N SER A 432 70.58 43.28 30.42
CA SER A 432 71.39 42.36 31.24
C SER A 432 70.61 41.85 32.44
N TRP A 433 70.65 40.54 32.66
CA TRP A 433 70.00 39.85 33.79
C TRP A 433 71.02 38.98 34.53
N THR A 434 70.92 38.97 35.85
CA THR A 434 71.73 38.15 36.76
C THR A 434 70.87 37.10 37.48
N PRO A 435 71.47 36.01 37.99
CA PRO A 435 70.77 35.06 38.84
C PRO A 435 70.05 35.75 40.01
N GLY A 436 68.75 35.51 40.14
CA GLY A 436 67.86 36.15 41.12
C GLY A 436 67.02 37.30 40.56
N ASP A 437 67.32 37.81 39.36
CA ASP A 437 66.53 38.89 38.76
C ASP A 437 65.19 38.41 38.21
N VAL A 438 64.16 39.23 38.39
CA VAL A 438 62.79 38.97 37.91
C VAL A 438 62.55 39.70 36.59
N MET A 439 62.35 38.94 35.53
CA MET A 439 61.99 39.40 34.20
C MET A 439 60.47 39.70 34.08
N PRO A 440 60.05 40.45 33.05
CA PRO A 440 58.63 40.61 32.73
C PRO A 440 57.91 39.27 32.61
N LYS A 441 56.61 39.24 32.96
CA LYS A 441 55.77 38.02 33.07
C LYS A 441 56.14 37.09 34.23
N GLY A 442 56.96 37.55 35.18
CA GLY A 442 57.23 36.82 36.43
C GLY A 442 58.24 35.66 36.30
N ILE A 443 59.05 35.67 35.24
CA ILE A 443 60.14 34.71 35.06
C ILE A 443 61.33 35.13 35.94
N VAL A 444 61.96 34.18 36.62
CA VAL A 444 63.16 34.45 37.44
C VAL A 444 64.35 33.72 36.81
N VAL A 445 65.48 34.41 36.63
CA VAL A 445 66.72 33.75 36.19
C VAL A 445 67.33 33.02 37.39
N LEU A 446 67.50 31.70 37.29
CA LEU A 446 68.06 30.89 38.38
C LEU A 446 69.56 30.67 38.21
N GLU A 447 69.97 30.17 37.04
CA GLU A 447 71.35 29.81 36.76
C GLU A 447 71.69 30.13 35.30
N ILE A 448 72.92 30.58 35.07
CA ILE A 448 73.42 30.90 33.73
C ILE A 448 74.63 30.02 33.48
N ARG A 449 74.55 29.17 32.45
CA ARG A 449 75.62 28.28 31.99
C ARG A 449 76.04 28.66 30.56
N PRO A 450 77.17 28.14 30.04
CA PRO A 450 77.72 28.59 28.76
C PRO A 450 76.79 28.47 27.54
N ARG A 451 75.82 27.55 27.55
CA ARG A 451 74.91 27.28 26.42
C ARG A 451 73.45 27.11 26.83
N GLU A 452 73.15 27.37 28.10
CA GLU A 452 71.81 27.18 28.65
C GLU A 452 71.58 28.15 29.81
N VAL A 453 70.33 28.56 29.98
CA VAL A 453 69.90 29.39 31.10
C VAL A 453 68.69 28.73 31.73
N ASP A 454 68.74 28.58 33.05
CA ASP A 454 67.67 28.01 33.85
C ASP A 454 66.76 29.14 34.34
N PHE A 455 65.46 29.01 34.10
CA PHE A 455 64.43 29.96 34.46
C PHE A 455 63.42 29.32 35.40
N ALA A 456 63.02 30.01 36.46
CA ALA A 456 61.84 29.68 37.23
C ALA A 456 60.62 30.40 36.61
N PHE A 457 59.60 29.64 36.22
CA PHE A 457 58.35 30.16 35.67
C PHE A 457 57.16 29.34 36.17
N ARG A 458 56.21 30.00 36.85
CA ARG A 458 54.99 29.39 37.43
C ARG A 458 55.25 28.11 38.25
N GLY A 459 56.35 28.07 39.01
CA GLY A 459 56.70 26.93 39.87
C GLY A 459 57.53 25.83 39.19
N PHE A 460 57.73 25.91 37.87
CA PHE A 460 58.58 25.00 37.11
C PHE A 460 59.97 25.60 36.85
N VAL A 461 60.99 24.74 36.82
CA VAL A 461 62.35 25.09 36.40
C VAL A 461 62.50 24.67 34.94
N LEU A 462 62.69 25.65 34.06
CA LEU A 462 62.76 25.48 32.62
C LEU A 462 64.15 25.88 32.12
N THR A 463 64.82 24.96 31.44
CA THR A 463 66.12 25.22 30.81
C THR A 463 65.90 25.62 29.36
N ARG A 464 66.44 26.77 28.95
CA ARG A 464 66.46 27.19 27.54
C ARG A 464 67.88 27.10 27.00
N HIS A 465 68.05 26.33 25.94
CA HIS A 465 69.28 26.29 25.17
C HIS A 465 69.27 27.43 24.15
N PHE A 466 70.42 28.11 24.02
CA PHE A 466 70.61 29.24 23.11
C PHE A 466 71.71 28.97 22.07
#